data_AF-A0A7W6ZMT6-F1
#
_entry.id   AF-A0A7W6ZMT6-F1
#
_cell.length_a   1.000
_cell.length_b   1.000
_cell.length_c   1.000
_cell.angle_alpha   90.00
_cell.angle_beta   90.00
_cell.angle_gamma   90.00
#
_symmetry.space_group_name_H-M   'P 1'
#
loop_
_entity.id
_entity.type
_entity.pdbx_description
1 polymer ?
#
loop_
_entity_poly.entity_id
_entity_poly.type
_entity_poly.pdbx_seq_one_letter_code
_entity_poly.pdbx_strand_id
1 'polypeptide(L)'
;MNDHPDGFTMIGLHKLAAQSGDGLVPELYELFQQHAERQRIYQNVTLFPTWEARMPGEATTRALGPAAANGNNILAFPALAARADKRKA
;
A
#
# COMPACT_ATOMS: atom_id res chain seq x y z
N MET A 1 3.09 16.42 16.00
CA MET A 1 2.03 15.91 16.87
C MET A 1 1.95 14.41 16.67
N ASN A 2 2.19 13.62 17.71
CA ASN A 2 1.99 12.17 17.68
C ASN A 2 0.49 11.89 17.91
N ASP A 3 -0.28 11.76 16.83
CA ASP A 3 -1.67 11.29 16.86
C ASP A 3 -1.73 9.75 16.96
N HIS A 4 -0.97 9.17 17.89
CA HIS A 4 -1.18 7.77 18.24
C HIS A 4 -2.23 7.77 19.35
N PRO A 5 -3.45 7.26 19.12
CA PRO A 5 -4.46 7.24 20.16
C PRO A 5 -3.95 6.38 21.33
N ASP A 6 -3.83 6.99 22.50
CA ASP A 6 -3.37 6.32 23.70
C ASP A 6 -4.28 5.13 24.05
N GLY A 7 -3.69 4.05 24.56
CA GLY A 7 -4.42 2.81 24.87
C GLY A 7 -5.60 3.00 25.85
N PHE A 8 -5.55 4.04 26.69
CA PHE A 8 -6.66 4.41 27.58
C PHE A 8 -7.85 5.03 26.83
N THR A 9 -7.59 5.86 25.83
CA THR A 9 -8.61 6.45 24.95
C THR A 9 -9.31 5.36 24.13
N MET A 10 -8.55 4.32 23.78
CA MET A 10 -8.96 3.15 23.01
C MET A 10 -9.92 2.22 23.79
N ILE A 11 -9.67 2.00 25.09
CA ILE A 11 -10.57 1.27 25.98
C ILE A 11 -11.88 2.04 26.16
N GLY A 12 -11.82 3.37 26.22
CA GLY A 12 -13.01 4.22 26.32
C GLY A 12 -13.97 4.08 25.13
N LEU A 13 -13.42 4.08 23.90
CA LEU A 13 -14.20 3.92 22.67
C LEU A 13 -14.89 2.54 22.58
N HIS A 14 -14.21 1.47 23.01
CA HIS A 14 -14.77 0.11 23.02
C HIS A 14 -16.08 0.02 23.82
N LYS A 15 -16.15 0.70 24.98
CA LYS A 15 -17.34 0.65 25.85
C LYS A 15 -18.48 1.49 25.29
N LEU A 16 -18.16 2.62 24.68
CA LEU A 16 -19.16 3.53 24.11
C LEU A 16 -19.82 2.96 22.86
N ALA A 17 -19.07 2.28 21.97
CA ALA A 17 -19.63 1.63 20.79
C ALA A 17 -20.57 0.47 21.17
N ALA A 18 -20.20 -0.32 22.17
CA ALA A 18 -21.04 -1.39 22.72
C ALA A 18 -22.35 -0.85 23.35
N GLN A 19 -22.32 0.35 23.92
CA GLN A 19 -23.50 1.01 24.50
C GLN A 19 -24.39 1.72 23.45
N SER A 20 -23.81 2.17 22.34
CA SER A 20 -24.50 2.95 21.32
C SER A 20 -25.12 2.10 20.20
N GLY A 21 -24.91 0.77 20.21
CA GLY A 21 -25.45 -0.14 19.20
C GLY A 21 -24.76 -0.04 17.83
N ASP A 22 -23.65 0.70 17.74
CA ASP A 22 -22.88 0.85 16.52
C ASP A 22 -21.88 -0.32 16.41
N GLY A 23 -22.39 -1.46 15.98
CA GLY A 23 -21.71 -2.77 15.98
C GLY A 23 -20.50 -2.90 15.04
N LEU A 24 -19.99 -1.80 14.49
CA LEU A 24 -18.91 -1.77 13.50
C LEU A 24 -17.51 -1.51 14.07
N VAL A 25 -17.39 -1.33 15.39
CA VAL A 25 -16.13 -0.86 16.00
C VAL A 25 -15.10 -1.95 16.37
N PRO A 26 -15.46 -3.19 16.79
CA PRO A 26 -14.47 -4.19 17.21
C PRO A 26 -13.57 -4.70 16.08
N GLU A 27 -14.15 -5.09 14.94
CA GLU A 27 -13.40 -5.66 13.82
C GLU A 27 -12.42 -4.66 13.19
N LEU A 28 -12.83 -3.39 13.12
CA LEU A 28 -11.96 -2.31 12.63
C LEU A 28 -10.80 -2.05 13.58
N TYR A 29 -11.06 -2.15 14.89
CA TYR A 29 -10.01 -2.00 15.90
C TYR A 29 -8.93 -3.08 15.77
N GLU A 30 -9.33 -4.34 15.65
CA GLU A 30 -8.40 -5.45 15.46
C GLU A 30 -7.59 -5.28 14.16
N LEU A 31 -8.25 -4.84 13.08
CA LEU A 31 -7.60 -4.53 11.81
C LEU A 31 -6.55 -3.42 11.95
N PHE A 32 -6.85 -2.34 12.67
CA PHE A 32 -5.90 -1.25 12.93
C PHE A 32 -4.71 -1.72 13.78
N GLN A 33 -4.93 -2.56 14.80
CA GLN A 33 -3.85 -3.12 15.61
C GLN A 33 -2.91 -4.02 14.78
N GLN A 34 -3.47 -4.92 13.96
CA GLN A 34 -2.69 -5.76 13.06
C GLN A 34 -1.90 -4.94 12.03
N HIS A 35 -2.44 -3.82 11.60
CA HIS A 35 -1.76 -2.90 10.70
C HIS A 35 -0.62 -2.16 11.39
N ALA A 36 -0.85 -1.59 12.57
CA ALA A 36 0.17 -0.89 13.35
C ALA A 36 1.33 -1.80 13.74
N GLU A 37 1.04 -3.04 14.12
CA GLU A 37 2.08 -4.01 14.49
C GLU A 37 2.95 -4.39 13.29
N ARG A 38 2.34 -4.62 12.11
CA ARG A 38 3.10 -4.89 10.88
C ARG A 38 4.01 -3.72 10.48
N GLN A 39 3.55 -2.48 10.64
CA GLN A 39 4.39 -1.31 10.35
C GLN A 39 5.60 -1.20 11.27
N ARG A 40 5.47 -1.61 12.54
CA ARG A 40 6.61 -1.64 13.48
C ARG A 40 7.65 -2.70 13.10
N ILE A 41 7.19 -3.88 12.69
CA ILE A 41 8.05 -5.00 12.30
C ILE A 41 8.72 -4.75 10.94
N TYR A 42 7.96 -4.21 9.98
CA TYR A 42 8.40 -3.98 8.60
C TYR A 42 8.30 -2.50 8.21
N GLN A 43 9.23 -1.69 8.69
CA GLN A 43 9.21 -0.23 8.49
C GLN A 43 9.30 0.21 7.02
N ASN A 44 9.84 -0.65 6.15
CA ASN A 44 10.03 -0.40 4.72
C ASN A 44 9.06 -1.18 3.81
N VAL A 45 8.04 -1.84 4.38
CA VAL A 45 7.04 -2.58 3.63
C VAL A 45 5.69 -1.89 3.81
N THR A 46 5.08 -1.48 2.71
CA THR A 46 3.70 -0.97 2.70
C THR A 46 2.79 -1.97 1.99
N LEU A 47 1.56 -2.10 2.47
CA LEU A 47 0.55 -2.90 1.78
C LEU A 47 0.16 -2.23 0.47
N PHE A 48 0.05 -3.04 -0.59
CA PHE A 48 -0.45 -2.54 -1.86
C PHE A 48 -1.92 -2.08 -1.70
N PRO A 49 -2.29 -0.86 -2.11
CA PRO A 49 -3.63 -0.32 -1.89
C PRO A 49 -4.61 -0.90 -2.92
N THR A 50 -5.05 -2.13 -2.70
CA THR A 50 -5.83 -2.92 -3.67
C THR A 50 -7.13 -2.24 -4.11
N TRP A 51 -7.71 -1.39 -3.26
CA TRP A 51 -8.97 -0.67 -3.52
C TRP A 51 -8.76 0.67 -4.22
N GLU A 52 -7.55 1.23 -4.21
CA GLU A 52 -7.17 2.41 -5.01
C GLU A 52 -6.52 1.99 -6.34
N ALA A 53 -6.13 0.72 -6.46
CA ALA A 53 -5.49 0.19 -7.65
C ALA A 53 -6.49 0.05 -8.80
N ARG A 54 -6.14 0.63 -9.94
CA ARG A 54 -6.89 0.44 -11.19
C ARG A 54 -6.79 -1.01 -11.68
N MET A 55 -7.77 -1.43 -12.48
CA MET A 55 -7.70 -2.72 -13.16
C MET A 55 -6.60 -2.70 -14.25
N PRO A 56 -6.00 -3.86 -14.57
CA PRO A 56 -5.11 -3.97 -15.72
C PRO A 56 -5.81 -3.51 -17.01
N GLY A 57 -5.16 -2.64 -17.78
CA GLY A 57 -5.71 -2.10 -19.03
C GLY A 57 -6.62 -0.87 -18.87
N GLU A 58 -7.04 -0.54 -17.64
CA GLU A 58 -7.82 0.68 -17.39
C GLU A 58 -6.96 1.93 -17.61
N ALA A 59 -7.57 2.99 -18.16
CA ALA A 59 -6.88 4.27 -18.36
C ALA A 59 -6.51 4.89 -17.01
N THR A 60 -5.34 5.54 -16.96
CA THR A 60 -4.91 6.24 -15.74
C THR A 60 -5.81 7.45 -15.48
N THR A 61 -6.33 7.56 -14.26
CA THR A 61 -7.06 8.75 -13.78
C THR A 61 -6.12 9.89 -13.43
N ARG A 62 -4.88 9.56 -13.05
CA ARG A 62 -3.82 10.52 -12.76
C ARG A 62 -2.99 10.80 -14.01
N ALA A 63 -2.75 12.07 -14.30
CA ALA A 63 -1.82 12.47 -15.35
C ALA A 63 -0.43 11.89 -15.02
N LEU A 64 0.06 11.04 -15.92
CA LEU A 64 1.45 10.58 -15.86
C LEU A 64 2.35 11.74 -16.29
N GLY A 65 3.54 11.83 -15.68
CA GLY A 65 4.49 12.90 -16.00
C GLY A 65 4.87 12.95 -17.49
N PRO A 66 5.51 14.03 -17.97
CA PRO A 66 5.73 14.28 -19.40
C PRO A 66 6.47 13.14 -20.13
N ALA A 67 7.35 12.42 -19.43
CA ALA A 67 8.05 11.26 -19.98
C ALA A 67 7.10 10.13 -20.42
N ALA A 68 5.95 9.97 -19.76
CA ALA A 68 4.99 8.90 -20.05
C ALA A 68 4.16 9.17 -21.30
N ALA A 69 4.02 10.44 -21.72
CA ALA A 69 3.30 10.78 -22.96
C ALA A 69 3.92 10.11 -24.19
N ASN A 70 5.24 9.89 -24.16
CA ASN A 70 6.00 9.31 -25.26
C ASN A 70 6.50 7.88 -24.96
N GLY A 71 6.06 7.27 -23.84
CA GLY A 71 6.54 5.95 -23.41
C GLY A 71 7.98 5.92 -22.86
N ASN A 72 8.61 7.08 -22.62
CA ASN A 72 9.98 7.20 -22.08
C ASN A 72 10.06 6.92 -20.57
N ASN A 73 8.97 6.50 -19.94
CA ASN A 73 8.92 6.07 -18.55
C ASN A 73 9.19 4.57 -18.37
N ILE A 74 9.46 3.82 -19.45
CA ILE A 74 9.68 2.37 -19.43
C ILE A 74 11.14 2.08 -19.78
N LEU A 75 11.86 1.44 -18.86
CA LEU A 75 13.19 0.88 -19.12
C LEU A 75 13.04 -0.58 -19.54
N ALA A 76 13.40 -0.90 -20.79
CA ALA A 76 13.42 -2.28 -21.25
C ALA A 76 14.57 -3.05 -20.59
N PHE A 77 14.33 -4.30 -20.22
CA PHE A 77 15.41 -5.19 -19.80
C PHE A 77 16.38 -5.41 -20.96
N PRO A 78 17.71 -5.45 -20.71
CA PRO A 78 18.68 -5.76 -21.75
C PRO A 78 18.39 -7.16 -22.29
N ALA A 79 18.21 -7.28 -23.61
CA ALA A 79 18.02 -8.57 -24.25
C ALA A 79 19.25 -9.47 -24.04
N LEU A 80 19.02 -10.70 -23.58
CA LEU A 80 20.08 -11.69 -23.34
C LEU A 80 20.92 -11.99 -24.61
N ALA A 81 20.38 -11.67 -25.80
CA ALA A 81 21.05 -11.85 -27.09
C ALA A 81 22.43 -11.16 -27.17
N ALA A 82 22.61 -10.02 -26.50
CA ALA A 82 23.88 -9.29 -26.53
C ALA A 82 25.04 -10.00 -25.77
N ARG A 83 24.76 -11.05 -24.99
CA ARG A 83 25.79 -11.86 -24.30
C ARG A 83 26.18 -13.13 -25.04
N ALA A 84 25.44 -13.52 -26.08
CA ALA A 84 25.77 -14.70 -26.89
C ALA A 84 26.91 -14.42 -27.89
N ASP A 85 27.00 -13.20 -28.41
CA ASP A 85 28.02 -12.81 -29.40
C ASP A 85 29.44 -12.65 -28.82
N LYS A 86 29.59 -12.66 -27.49
CA LYS A 86 30.92 -12.59 -26.84
C LYS A 86 31.52 -13.95 -26.47
N ARG A 87 30.85 -15.07 -26.78
CA ARG A 87 31.37 -16.44 -26.55
C ARG A 87 31.71 -17.18 -27.85
N LYS A 88 32.13 -16.45 -28.87
CA LYS A 88 32.85 -17.02 -30.02
C LYS A 88 34.02 -16.11 -30.38
N ALA A 89 35.13 -16.30 -29.68
CA ALA A 89 36.47 -15.89 -30.09
C ALA A 89 37.44 -16.95 -29.55
#